data_AF-A0A3E2NB71-F1
#
_entry.id   AF-A0A3E2NB71-F1
#
_cell.length_a   1.000
_cell.length_b   1.000
_cell.length_c   1.000
_cell.angle_alpha   90.00
_cell.angle_beta   90.00
_cell.angle_gamma   90.00
#
_symmetry.space_group_name_H-M   'P 1'
#
loop_
_entity.id
_entity.type
_entity.pdbx_description
1 polymer ?
#
loop_
_entity_poly.entity_id
_entity_poly.type
_entity_poly.pdbx_seq_one_letter_code
_entity_poly.pdbx_strand_id
1 'polypeptide(L)'
;MVKSKQGYKLYTNDEIISLIKNWYDKNGKIVIRDLRHKNGLPSVTQVINAFGSFQNCLKEADINVYDKEYLFQRECLTDNEMLINYKKFVEEHLKTNIYLPTNDEVDACDYIQCTSVYIRRFSSFEHINELIGYNQKEFNNSALEKDMLFKYKRACKEHGKSLSSRDITRLSKSNKEYIYSTEAYLNHFGTLHNLQEICGFVKTHPGKGASRLEMIVCLQKLGKLLGRRPTQKDLILYDFMPSCSTYISEFGSFKEALKESGYSKINVLKTKNGVKCRSTYELKFAQMLERYNINFENEMLYSTIIPNFKRKYRFDFVLFIDGQKIYVELFGIEGNLKYEKRKQEKINLCRKYNVPLIDLYQKDIYSKSFKEIYGLLFERINKIVKEVA
;
A
#
# COMPACT_ATOMS: atom_id res chain seq x y z
N MET A 1 66.07 12.20 -36.91
CA MET A 1 65.02 11.42 -36.22
C MET A 1 63.67 11.86 -36.77
N VAL A 2 62.97 10.99 -37.50
CA VAL A 2 61.67 11.33 -38.11
C VAL A 2 60.57 11.17 -37.05
N LYS A 3 59.66 12.13 -36.96
CA LYS A 3 58.53 12.10 -36.03
C LYS A 3 57.21 12.07 -36.79
N SER A 4 56.19 11.44 -36.22
CA SER A 4 54.83 11.44 -36.76
C SER A 4 54.19 12.82 -36.63
N LYS A 5 53.04 13.03 -37.30
CA LYS A 5 52.23 14.26 -37.16
C LYS A 5 51.82 14.56 -35.71
N GLN A 6 51.79 13.55 -34.83
CA GLN A 6 51.52 13.70 -33.39
C GLN A 6 52.79 13.77 -32.53
N GLY A 7 53.98 13.93 -33.13
CA GLY A 7 55.25 14.14 -32.41
C GLY A 7 55.97 12.88 -31.91
N TYR A 8 55.43 11.69 -32.17
CA TYR A 8 56.04 10.41 -31.74
C TYR A 8 57.20 10.00 -32.66
N LYS A 9 58.23 9.34 -32.10
CA LYS A 9 59.34 8.78 -32.89
C LYS A 9 58.79 7.75 -33.88
N LEU A 10 59.15 7.92 -35.16
CA LEU A 10 58.96 6.92 -36.20
C LEU A 10 60.20 6.03 -36.25
N TYR A 11 59.97 4.74 -36.39
CA TYR A 11 61.01 3.72 -36.41
C TYR A 11 61.09 3.10 -37.80
N THR A 12 62.29 2.79 -38.28
CA THR A 12 62.49 1.96 -39.47
C THR A 12 62.13 0.50 -39.17
N ASN A 13 61.95 -0.32 -40.21
CA ASN A 13 61.66 -1.74 -40.03
C ASN A 13 62.75 -2.44 -39.17
N ASP A 14 64.02 -2.15 -39.42
CA ASP A 14 65.14 -2.71 -38.66
C ASP A 14 65.16 -2.24 -37.19
N GLU A 15 64.82 -0.97 -36.94
CA GLU A 15 64.69 -0.45 -35.58
C GLU A 15 63.53 -1.13 -34.84
N ILE A 16 62.39 -1.35 -35.51
CA ILE A 16 61.24 -2.05 -34.93
C ILE A 16 61.62 -3.49 -34.55
N ILE A 17 62.27 -4.23 -35.46
CA ILE A 17 62.73 -5.60 -35.21
C ILE A 17 63.69 -5.64 -34.01
N SER A 18 64.67 -4.73 -33.98
CA SER A 18 65.67 -4.66 -32.90
C SER A 18 65.03 -4.37 -31.54
N LEU A 19 64.08 -3.43 -31.49
CA LEU A 19 63.36 -3.09 -30.25
C LEU A 19 62.49 -4.24 -29.75
N ILE A 20 61.82 -4.95 -30.66
CA ILE A 20 60.99 -6.10 -30.35
C ILE A 20 61.84 -7.28 -29.85
N LYS A 21 62.99 -7.56 -30.49
CA LYS A 21 63.96 -8.56 -30.02
C LYS A 21 64.47 -8.24 -28.62
N ASN A 22 64.98 -7.02 -28.42
CA ASN A 22 65.49 -6.59 -27.10
C ASN A 22 64.44 -6.67 -26.00
N TRP A 23 63.19 -6.33 -26.30
CA TRP A 23 62.09 -6.45 -25.34
C TRP A 23 61.80 -7.92 -25.02
N TYR A 24 61.75 -8.77 -26.04
CA TYR A 24 61.52 -10.20 -25.88
C TYR A 24 62.64 -10.87 -25.07
N ASP A 25 63.91 -10.62 -25.39
CA ASP A 25 65.07 -11.17 -24.67
C ASP A 25 65.08 -10.75 -23.20
N LYS A 26 64.67 -9.50 -22.93
CA LYS A 26 64.62 -8.96 -21.56
C LYS A 26 63.45 -9.52 -20.73
N ASN A 27 62.27 -9.69 -21.33
CA ASN A 27 61.03 -9.98 -20.60
C ASN A 27 60.54 -11.42 -20.79
N GLY A 28 61.18 -12.20 -21.66
CA GLY A 28 60.78 -13.56 -22.04
C GLY A 28 59.47 -13.65 -22.84
N LYS A 29 58.79 -12.51 -23.09
CA LYS A 29 57.52 -12.45 -23.84
C LYS A 29 57.27 -11.07 -24.43
N ILE A 30 56.46 -11.02 -25.48
CA ILE A 30 55.92 -9.79 -26.05
C ILE A 30 54.51 -10.02 -26.58
N VAL A 31 53.56 -9.16 -26.18
CA VAL A 31 52.18 -9.16 -26.68
C VAL A 31 51.83 -7.82 -27.30
N ILE A 32 50.78 -7.79 -28.14
CA ILE A 32 50.32 -6.56 -28.83
C ILE A 32 50.11 -5.39 -27.86
N ARG A 33 49.67 -5.66 -26.62
CA ARG A 33 49.45 -4.63 -25.59
C ARG A 33 50.72 -3.94 -25.14
N ASP A 34 51.89 -4.55 -25.34
CA ASP A 34 53.20 -4.00 -24.95
C ASP A 34 53.70 -2.94 -25.94
N LEU A 35 53.21 -2.94 -27.19
CA LEU A 35 53.58 -2.01 -28.27
C LEU A 35 53.08 -0.58 -27.99
N ARG A 36 53.74 0.08 -27.04
CA ARG A 36 53.42 1.42 -26.57
C ARG A 36 54.70 2.22 -26.39
N HIS A 37 54.63 3.51 -26.72
CA HIS A 37 55.76 4.43 -26.53
C HIS A 37 56.27 4.49 -25.08
N LYS A 38 55.39 4.35 -24.08
CA LYS A 38 55.78 4.29 -22.65
C LYS A 38 56.70 3.11 -22.30
N ASN A 39 56.65 2.05 -23.10
CA ASN A 39 57.50 0.87 -22.98
C ASN A 39 58.77 1.00 -23.83
N GLY A 40 59.01 2.16 -24.45
CA GLY A 40 60.11 2.35 -25.41
C GLY A 40 59.89 1.64 -26.75
N LEU A 41 58.69 1.11 -26.99
CA LEU A 41 58.33 0.34 -28.18
C LEU A 41 57.55 1.19 -29.21
N PRO A 42 57.60 0.82 -30.50
CA PRO A 42 56.72 1.41 -31.52
C PRO A 42 55.25 1.15 -31.19
N SER A 43 54.36 2.01 -31.68
CA SER A 43 52.92 1.79 -31.52
C SER A 43 52.44 0.62 -32.38
N VAL A 44 51.34 -0.02 -31.97
CA VAL A 44 50.68 -1.10 -32.73
C VAL A 44 50.50 -0.72 -34.21
N THR A 45 50.05 0.51 -34.48
CA THR A 45 49.84 1.01 -35.84
C THR A 45 51.12 1.06 -36.67
N GLN A 46 52.26 1.47 -36.07
CA GLN A 46 53.54 1.51 -36.79
C GLN A 46 54.01 0.10 -37.17
N VAL A 47 53.84 -0.86 -36.26
CA VAL A 47 54.18 -2.26 -36.54
C VAL A 47 53.28 -2.87 -37.62
N ILE A 48 51.97 -2.62 -37.56
CA ILE A 48 51.04 -3.11 -38.59
C ILE A 48 51.32 -2.46 -39.95
N ASN A 49 51.60 -1.16 -40.01
CA ASN A 49 51.91 -0.50 -41.28
C ASN A 49 53.22 -0.98 -41.90
N ALA A 50 54.23 -1.32 -41.07
CA ALA A 50 55.54 -1.77 -41.53
C ALA A 50 55.54 -3.24 -42.00
N PHE A 51 54.81 -4.12 -41.31
CA PHE A 51 54.91 -5.58 -41.49
C PHE A 51 53.58 -6.26 -41.89
N GLY A 52 52.50 -5.48 -42.03
CA GLY A 52 51.14 -5.94 -42.31
C GLY A 52 50.44 -6.57 -41.09
N SER A 53 51.17 -7.28 -40.23
CA SER A 53 50.65 -7.84 -38.98
C SER A 53 51.74 -7.95 -37.92
N PHE A 54 51.33 -7.97 -36.64
CA PHE A 54 52.27 -8.23 -35.54
C PHE A 54 52.92 -9.62 -35.67
N GLN A 55 52.19 -10.62 -36.18
CA GLN A 55 52.72 -11.95 -36.39
C GLN A 55 53.84 -11.99 -37.43
N ASN A 56 53.71 -11.23 -38.53
CA ASN A 56 54.78 -11.11 -39.53
C ASN A 56 56.00 -10.41 -38.96
N CYS A 57 55.80 -9.34 -38.17
CA CYS A 57 56.89 -8.68 -37.48
C CYS A 57 57.65 -9.62 -36.54
N LEU A 58 56.95 -10.51 -35.82
CA LEU A 58 57.57 -11.52 -34.97
C LEU A 58 58.34 -12.58 -35.78
N LYS A 59 57.80 -13.00 -36.93
CA LYS A 59 58.51 -13.91 -37.85
C LYS A 59 59.78 -13.29 -38.40
N GLU A 60 59.73 -12.04 -38.85
CA GLU A 60 60.92 -11.31 -39.33
C GLU A 60 61.92 -11.02 -38.22
N ALA A 61 61.43 -10.89 -36.98
CA ALA A 61 62.27 -10.82 -35.79
C ALA A 61 62.77 -12.20 -35.33
N ASP A 62 62.51 -13.30 -36.05
CA ASP A 62 62.88 -14.66 -35.66
C ASP A 62 62.42 -15.05 -34.24
N ILE A 63 61.30 -14.46 -33.80
CA ILE A 63 60.68 -14.75 -32.50
C ILE A 63 59.56 -15.76 -32.72
N ASN A 64 59.80 -16.99 -32.28
CA ASN A 64 58.81 -18.05 -32.33
C ASN A 64 57.89 -17.97 -31.09
N VAL A 65 56.73 -17.31 -31.23
CA VAL A 65 55.73 -17.12 -30.15
C VAL A 65 54.66 -18.23 -30.13
N TYR A 66 54.92 -19.41 -30.70
CA TYR A 66 53.92 -20.50 -30.73
C TYR A 66 53.69 -21.14 -29.37
N ASP A 67 54.53 -20.86 -28.37
CA ASP A 67 54.37 -21.42 -27.05
C ASP A 67 53.33 -20.64 -26.24
N LYS A 68 52.05 -20.96 -26.40
CA LYS A 68 50.98 -20.33 -25.61
C LYS A 68 51.02 -20.76 -24.14
N GLU A 69 51.88 -21.69 -23.73
CA GLU A 69 51.93 -22.19 -22.35
C GLU A 69 52.09 -21.08 -21.30
N TYR A 70 52.93 -20.07 -21.57
CA TYR A 70 53.12 -18.93 -20.65
C TYR A 70 51.87 -18.04 -20.49
N LEU A 71 50.91 -18.11 -21.43
CA LEU A 71 49.62 -17.41 -21.31
C LEU A 71 48.66 -18.15 -20.37
N PHE A 72 48.94 -19.42 -20.07
CA PHE A 72 48.11 -20.33 -19.27
C PHE A 72 48.76 -20.77 -17.95
N GLN A 73 49.99 -20.34 -17.66
CA GLN A 73 50.64 -20.48 -16.34
C GLN A 73 50.00 -19.53 -15.30
N ARG A 74 48.72 -19.74 -15.02
CA ARG A 74 48.04 -19.20 -13.84
C ARG A 74 47.91 -20.36 -12.86
N GLU A 75 48.15 -20.12 -11.58
CA GLU A 75 47.70 -21.06 -10.55
C GLU A 75 46.19 -21.23 -10.72
N CYS A 76 45.79 -22.37 -11.26
CA CYS A 76 44.40 -22.73 -11.44
C CYS A 76 43.88 -23.24 -10.10
N LEU A 77 42.99 -22.48 -9.47
CA LEU A 77 42.23 -22.97 -8.32
C LEU A 77 41.56 -24.31 -8.69
N THR A 78 41.60 -25.24 -7.74
CA THR A 78 40.83 -26.47 -7.78
C THR A 78 39.34 -26.18 -7.61
N ASP A 79 38.48 -27.13 -7.97
CA ASP A 79 37.03 -27.01 -7.80
C ASP A 79 36.68 -26.70 -6.33
N ASN A 80 37.33 -27.40 -5.40
CA ASN A 80 37.12 -27.22 -3.96
C ASN A 80 37.51 -25.82 -3.48
N GLU A 81 38.67 -25.30 -3.91
CA GLU A 81 39.09 -23.94 -3.55
C GLU A 81 38.13 -22.88 -4.10
N MET A 82 37.65 -23.07 -5.34
CA MET A 82 36.64 -22.19 -5.93
C MET A 82 35.32 -22.23 -5.15
N LEU A 83 34.85 -23.41 -4.74
CA LEU A 83 33.63 -23.56 -3.94
C LEU A 83 33.79 -22.96 -2.54
N ILE A 84 34.95 -23.13 -1.89
CA ILE A 84 35.24 -22.52 -0.57
C ILE A 84 35.22 -20.98 -0.68
N ASN A 85 35.90 -20.42 -1.68
CA ASN A 85 35.93 -18.98 -1.90
C ASN A 85 34.54 -18.41 -2.19
N TYR A 86 33.75 -19.10 -3.03
CA TYR A 86 32.39 -18.70 -3.33
C TYR A 86 31.48 -18.81 -2.11
N LYS A 87 31.55 -19.90 -1.35
CA LYS A 87 30.78 -20.08 -0.12
C LYS A 87 31.05 -18.96 0.88
N LYS A 88 32.32 -18.61 1.09
CA LYS A 88 32.70 -17.49 1.96
C LYS A 88 32.11 -16.16 1.48
N PHE A 89 32.14 -15.90 0.16
CA PHE A 89 31.51 -14.71 -0.42
C PHE A 89 29.99 -14.69 -0.19
N VAL A 90 29.31 -15.79 -0.42
CA VAL A 90 27.87 -15.92 -0.16
C VAL A 90 27.55 -15.68 1.31
N GLU A 91 28.28 -16.31 2.23
CA GLU A 91 28.06 -16.14 3.68
C GLU A 91 28.27 -14.70 4.15
N GLU A 92 29.28 -13.98 3.62
CA GLU A 92 29.47 -12.56 3.91
C GLU A 92 28.36 -11.69 3.31
N HIS A 93 27.96 -11.96 2.05
CA HIS A 93 26.87 -11.24 1.39
C HIS A 93 25.55 -11.36 2.18
N LEU A 94 25.24 -12.56 2.67
CA LEU A 94 24.02 -12.86 3.44
C LEU A 94 23.98 -12.19 4.82
N LYS A 95 25.09 -11.63 5.33
CA LYS A 95 25.07 -10.82 6.55
C LYS A 95 24.35 -9.48 6.36
N THR A 96 24.34 -8.97 5.14
CA THR A 96 23.79 -7.63 4.81
C THR A 96 22.64 -7.69 3.82
N ASN A 97 22.52 -8.79 3.07
CA ASN A 97 21.49 -9.01 2.07
C ASN A 97 20.65 -10.24 2.40
N ILE A 98 19.37 -10.19 2.03
CA ILE A 98 18.41 -11.28 2.28
C ILE A 98 18.28 -12.23 1.09
N TYR A 99 19.12 -12.12 0.06
CA TYR A 99 19.06 -12.92 -1.15
C TYR A 99 20.45 -13.46 -1.50
N LEU A 100 20.52 -14.52 -2.29
CA LEU A 100 21.80 -15.03 -2.80
C LEU A 100 22.39 -14.09 -3.86
N PRO A 101 23.72 -13.91 -3.92
CA PRO A 101 24.36 -12.97 -4.83
C PRO A 101 23.94 -13.12 -6.29
N THR A 102 23.80 -11.99 -6.97
CA THR A 102 23.63 -11.89 -8.42
C THR A 102 24.96 -12.02 -9.14
N ASN A 103 24.93 -12.32 -10.45
CA ASN A 103 26.13 -12.40 -11.27
C ASN A 103 26.96 -11.10 -11.25
N ASP A 104 26.29 -9.94 -11.23
CA ASP A 104 26.97 -8.64 -11.18
C ASP A 104 27.70 -8.43 -9.85
N GLU A 105 27.10 -8.86 -8.73
CA GLU A 105 27.74 -8.79 -7.40
C GLU A 105 28.92 -9.77 -7.29
N VAL A 106 28.84 -10.93 -7.95
CA VAL A 106 29.96 -11.87 -8.08
C VAL A 106 31.09 -11.24 -8.91
N ASP A 107 30.78 -10.65 -10.06
CA ASP A 107 31.78 -10.04 -10.95
C ASP A 107 32.41 -8.76 -10.37
N ALA A 108 31.73 -8.09 -9.43
CA ALA A 108 32.27 -6.96 -8.68
C ALA A 108 33.24 -7.36 -7.55
N CYS A 109 33.38 -8.66 -7.25
CA CYS A 109 34.18 -9.15 -6.15
C CYS A 109 35.62 -9.51 -6.59
N ASP A 110 36.61 -8.78 -6.07
CA ASP A 110 38.00 -8.88 -6.53
C ASP A 110 38.74 -10.17 -6.11
N TYR A 111 38.25 -10.89 -5.09
CA TYR A 111 38.95 -12.04 -4.52
C TYR A 111 38.40 -13.41 -4.94
N ILE A 112 37.30 -13.43 -5.71
CA ILE A 112 36.75 -14.66 -6.31
C ILE A 112 36.90 -14.61 -7.83
N GLN A 113 36.71 -15.76 -8.49
CA GLN A 113 36.73 -15.79 -9.94
C GLN A 113 35.45 -15.19 -10.52
N CYS A 114 35.54 -14.60 -11.71
CA CYS A 114 34.36 -14.02 -12.37
C CYS A 114 33.32 -15.09 -12.73
N THR A 115 32.07 -14.66 -12.90
CA THR A 115 30.88 -15.47 -13.23
C THR A 115 31.16 -16.45 -14.37
N SER A 116 31.86 -16.02 -15.42
CA SER A 116 32.17 -16.86 -16.59
C SER A 116 33.05 -18.07 -16.26
N VAL A 117 33.98 -17.94 -15.29
CA VAL A 117 34.87 -19.03 -14.87
C VAL A 117 34.09 -20.07 -14.07
N TYR A 118 33.21 -19.62 -13.18
CA TYR A 118 32.30 -20.47 -12.41
C TYR A 118 31.33 -21.23 -13.31
N ILE A 119 30.64 -20.54 -14.22
CA ILE A 119 29.70 -21.17 -15.17
C ILE A 119 30.40 -22.22 -16.03
N ARG A 120 31.60 -21.93 -16.55
CA ARG A 120 32.33 -22.90 -17.38
C ARG A 120 32.70 -24.17 -16.62
N ARG A 121 32.94 -24.09 -15.30
CA ARG A 121 33.42 -25.21 -14.48
C ARG A 121 32.31 -26.00 -13.82
N PHE A 122 31.24 -25.33 -13.39
CA PHE A 122 30.14 -25.93 -12.62
C PHE A 122 28.79 -25.87 -13.33
N SER A 123 28.77 -25.45 -14.60
CA SER A 123 27.61 -25.34 -15.50
C SER A 123 26.65 -24.18 -15.19
N SER A 124 26.26 -23.97 -13.92
CA SER A 124 25.33 -22.90 -13.55
C SER A 124 25.49 -22.47 -12.08
N PHE A 125 25.03 -21.26 -11.76
CA PHE A 125 24.98 -20.79 -10.37
C PHE A 125 23.95 -21.53 -9.52
N GLU A 126 22.89 -22.07 -10.12
CA GLU A 126 21.95 -22.95 -9.41
C GLU A 126 22.68 -24.17 -8.86
N HIS A 127 23.49 -24.83 -9.69
CA HIS A 127 24.29 -25.98 -9.29
C HIS A 127 25.40 -25.62 -8.29
N ILE A 128 26.08 -24.49 -8.48
CA ILE A 128 27.10 -24.01 -7.52
C ILE A 128 26.46 -23.76 -6.15
N ASN A 129 25.31 -23.09 -6.11
CA ASN A 129 24.56 -22.82 -4.88
C ASN A 129 24.16 -24.14 -4.20
N GLU A 130 23.70 -25.15 -4.95
CA GLU A 130 23.41 -26.48 -4.40
C GLU A 130 24.65 -27.14 -3.79
N LEU A 131 25.80 -27.09 -4.47
CA LEU A 131 27.07 -27.65 -3.99
C LEU A 131 27.55 -27.00 -2.68
N ILE A 132 27.27 -25.71 -2.46
CA ILE A 132 27.61 -25.02 -1.22
C ILE A 132 26.50 -25.11 -0.15
N GLY A 133 25.39 -25.79 -0.44
CA GLY A 133 24.32 -26.11 0.51
C GLY A 133 23.09 -25.20 0.46
N TYR A 134 22.91 -24.42 -0.62
CA TYR A 134 21.76 -23.53 -0.81
C TYR A 134 20.91 -23.96 -2.00
N ASN A 135 19.62 -24.20 -1.77
CA ASN A 135 18.65 -24.25 -2.86
C ASN A 135 18.27 -22.82 -3.25
N GLN A 136 18.70 -22.37 -4.44
CA GLN A 136 18.56 -20.97 -4.85
C GLN A 136 17.10 -20.49 -4.88
N LYS A 137 16.19 -21.32 -5.40
CA LYS A 137 14.77 -20.97 -5.54
C LYS A 137 14.08 -20.93 -4.18
N GLU A 138 14.31 -21.95 -3.36
CA GLU A 138 13.72 -22.05 -2.03
C GLU A 138 14.23 -20.95 -1.08
N PHE A 139 15.54 -20.72 -1.07
CA PHE A 139 16.15 -19.72 -0.19
C PHE A 139 15.62 -18.31 -0.51
N ASN A 140 15.69 -17.89 -1.78
CA ASN A 140 15.28 -16.54 -2.16
C ASN A 140 13.78 -16.32 -1.93
N ASN A 141 12.93 -17.32 -2.22
CA ASN A 141 11.49 -17.22 -1.93
C ASN A 141 11.23 -17.14 -0.43
N SER A 142 11.84 -18.00 0.38
CA SER A 142 11.66 -18.00 1.83
C SER A 142 12.13 -16.69 2.47
N ALA A 143 13.28 -16.17 2.02
CA ALA A 143 13.83 -14.93 2.53
C ALA A 143 13.00 -13.71 2.11
N LEU A 144 12.52 -13.68 0.86
CA LEU A 144 11.57 -12.67 0.38
C LEU A 144 10.28 -12.69 1.20
N GLU A 145 9.67 -13.86 1.41
CA GLU A 145 8.44 -13.98 2.20
C GLU A 145 8.64 -13.52 3.64
N LYS A 146 9.79 -13.81 4.26
CA LYS A 146 10.14 -13.29 5.59
C LYS A 146 10.19 -11.76 5.62
N ASP A 147 10.82 -11.12 4.65
CA ASP A 147 10.85 -9.65 4.55
C ASP A 147 9.46 -9.07 4.27
N MET A 148 8.68 -9.70 3.39
CA MET A 148 7.29 -9.33 3.10
C MET A 148 6.44 -9.34 4.38
N LEU A 149 6.52 -10.40 5.18
CA LEU A 149 5.84 -10.53 6.47
C LEU A 149 6.32 -9.47 7.46
N PHE A 150 7.62 -9.21 7.53
CA PHE A 150 8.21 -8.19 8.40
C PHE A 150 7.68 -6.79 8.05
N LYS A 151 7.77 -6.38 6.79
CA LYS A 151 7.28 -5.07 6.32
C LYS A 151 5.79 -4.91 6.54
N TYR A 152 5.00 -5.94 6.28
CA TYR A 152 3.56 -5.93 6.54
C TYR A 152 3.25 -5.76 8.04
N LYS A 153 3.92 -6.53 8.91
CA LYS A 153 3.78 -6.44 10.36
C LYS A 153 4.15 -5.06 10.89
N ARG A 154 5.28 -4.50 10.43
CA ARG A 154 5.73 -3.16 10.78
C ARG A 154 4.67 -2.12 10.41
N ALA A 155 4.19 -2.16 9.17
CA ALA A 155 3.21 -1.19 8.68
C ALA A 155 1.86 -1.28 9.42
N CYS A 156 1.39 -2.48 9.76
CA CYS A 156 0.17 -2.64 10.57
C CYS A 156 0.33 -2.05 11.98
N LYS A 157 1.52 -2.24 12.61
CA LYS A 157 1.82 -1.67 13.93
C LYS A 157 1.87 -0.14 13.91
N GLU A 158 2.56 0.44 12.93
CA GLU A 158 2.69 1.89 12.78
C GLU A 158 1.34 2.58 12.49
N HIS A 159 0.46 1.93 11.73
CA HIS A 159 -0.89 2.45 11.44
C HIS A 159 -1.95 2.04 12.49
N GLY A 160 -1.58 1.25 13.49
CA GLY A 160 -2.49 0.80 14.56
C GLY A 160 -3.68 -0.05 14.07
N LYS A 161 -3.59 -0.66 12.88
CA LYS A 161 -4.68 -1.47 12.29
C LYS A 161 -4.14 -2.48 11.27
N SER A 162 -4.91 -3.54 11.04
CA SER A 162 -4.69 -4.43 9.89
C SER A 162 -4.87 -3.65 8.59
N LEU A 163 -3.91 -3.77 7.67
CA LEU A 163 -3.96 -3.07 6.39
C LEU A 163 -4.88 -3.78 5.39
N SER A 164 -5.79 -3.03 4.77
CA SER A 164 -6.60 -3.51 3.66
C SER A 164 -5.83 -3.44 2.34
N SER A 165 -6.34 -4.07 1.28
CA SER A 165 -5.77 -3.97 -0.07
C SER A 165 -5.64 -2.51 -0.55
N ARG A 166 -6.56 -1.63 -0.15
CA ARG A 166 -6.50 -0.19 -0.45
C ARG A 166 -5.38 0.50 0.32
N ASP A 167 -5.20 0.16 1.60
CA ASP A 167 -4.12 0.71 2.41
C ASP A 167 -2.75 0.31 1.82
N ILE A 168 -2.55 -0.97 1.50
CA ILE A 168 -1.31 -1.49 0.89
C ILE A 168 -1.04 -0.82 -0.46
N THR A 169 -2.06 -0.72 -1.32
CA THR A 169 -1.92 -0.08 -2.64
C THR A 169 -1.51 1.39 -2.51
N ARG A 170 -2.08 2.11 -1.54
CA ARG A 170 -1.72 3.51 -1.29
C ARG A 170 -0.28 3.62 -0.78
N LEU A 171 0.10 2.80 0.20
CA LEU A 171 1.42 2.84 0.83
C LEU A 171 2.54 2.43 -0.15
N SER A 172 2.37 1.33 -0.87
CA SER A 172 3.35 0.85 -1.86
C SER A 172 3.56 1.84 -3.02
N LYS A 173 2.53 2.60 -3.40
CA LYS A 173 2.67 3.71 -4.37
C LYS A 173 3.48 4.88 -3.83
N SER A 174 3.36 5.18 -2.54
CA SER A 174 4.11 6.28 -1.91
C SER A 174 5.57 5.92 -1.63
N ASN A 175 5.84 4.69 -1.19
CA ASN A 175 7.18 4.21 -0.88
C ASN A 175 7.24 2.68 -1.10
N LYS A 176 7.95 2.27 -2.16
CA LYS A 176 8.11 0.85 -2.53
C LYS A 176 9.01 0.08 -1.57
N GLU A 177 9.93 0.75 -0.89
CA GLU A 177 10.81 0.11 0.11
C GLU A 177 10.08 -0.14 1.43
N TYR A 178 9.07 0.68 1.73
CA TYR A 178 8.30 0.59 2.97
C TYR A 178 7.42 -0.67 3.03
N ILE A 179 6.71 -0.97 1.93
CA ILE A 179 5.82 -2.13 1.82
C ILE A 179 5.68 -2.57 0.36
N TYR A 180 5.54 -3.87 0.14
CA TYR A 180 5.29 -4.41 -1.20
C TYR A 180 3.89 -4.10 -1.71
N SER A 181 3.72 -4.22 -3.03
CA SER A 181 2.41 -4.06 -3.67
C SER A 181 1.42 -5.14 -3.21
N THR A 182 0.12 -4.84 -3.30
CA THR A 182 -0.95 -5.81 -3.00
C THR A 182 -0.79 -7.09 -3.81
N GLU A 183 -0.46 -6.96 -5.11
CA GLU A 183 -0.30 -8.10 -6.02
C GLU A 183 0.84 -9.03 -5.60
N ALA A 184 1.98 -8.45 -5.19
CA ALA A 184 3.11 -9.25 -4.70
C ALA A 184 2.70 -10.10 -3.50
N TYR A 185 1.97 -9.52 -2.54
CA TYR A 185 1.45 -10.29 -1.40
C TYR A 185 0.46 -11.38 -1.82
N LEU A 186 -0.43 -11.12 -2.77
CA LEU A 186 -1.39 -12.13 -3.24
C LEU A 186 -0.68 -13.29 -3.94
N ASN A 187 0.37 -13.04 -4.72
CA ASN A 187 1.11 -14.08 -5.41
C ASN A 187 1.84 -15.04 -4.46
N HIS A 188 2.34 -14.54 -3.32
CA HIS A 188 3.08 -15.37 -2.35
C HIS A 188 2.18 -16.00 -1.28
N PHE A 189 1.15 -15.29 -0.82
CA PHE A 189 0.33 -15.73 0.32
C PHE A 189 -1.10 -16.17 -0.08
N GLY A 190 -1.43 -16.10 -1.38
CA GLY A 190 -2.72 -16.45 -1.97
C GLY A 190 -3.79 -15.38 -1.73
N THR A 191 -4.19 -15.18 -0.48
CA THR A 191 -5.18 -14.15 -0.11
C THR A 191 -4.63 -13.19 0.93
N LEU A 192 -5.16 -11.97 0.95
CA LEU A 192 -4.80 -11.00 1.97
C LEU A 192 -5.22 -11.47 3.39
N HIS A 193 -6.29 -12.27 3.50
CA HIS A 193 -6.70 -12.86 4.77
C HIS A 193 -5.67 -13.88 5.29
N ASN A 194 -5.06 -14.68 4.40
CA ASN A 194 -4.00 -15.61 4.78
C ASN A 194 -2.78 -14.84 5.29
N LEU A 195 -2.35 -13.79 4.58
CA LEU A 195 -1.27 -12.91 5.03
C LEU A 195 -1.54 -12.34 6.42
N GLN A 196 -2.76 -11.82 6.63
CA GLN A 196 -3.18 -11.25 7.92
C GLN A 196 -3.15 -12.28 9.03
N GLU A 197 -3.64 -13.50 8.76
CA GLU A 197 -3.63 -14.62 9.69
C GLU A 197 -2.22 -15.08 10.05
N ILE A 198 -1.34 -15.29 9.07
CA ILE A 198 0.09 -15.60 9.27
C ILE A 198 0.77 -14.50 10.10
N CYS A 199 0.36 -13.24 9.91
CA CYS A 199 0.91 -12.12 10.65
C CYS A 199 0.31 -11.93 12.05
N GLY A 200 -0.71 -12.70 12.43
CA GLY A 200 -1.40 -12.58 13.73
C GLY A 200 -2.33 -11.36 13.82
N PHE A 201 -2.79 -10.83 12.69
CA PHE A 201 -3.72 -9.70 12.64
C PHE A 201 -5.16 -10.15 12.37
N VAL A 202 -6.11 -9.40 12.91
CA VAL A 202 -7.53 -9.59 12.61
C VAL A 202 -7.77 -9.32 11.13
N LYS A 203 -8.49 -10.23 10.47
CA LYS A 203 -8.83 -10.12 9.04
C LYS A 203 -9.51 -8.78 8.76
N THR A 204 -9.09 -8.10 7.71
CA THR A 204 -9.78 -6.89 7.27
C THR A 204 -11.18 -7.24 6.80
N HIS A 205 -12.06 -6.24 6.82
CA HIS A 205 -13.46 -6.48 6.55
C HIS A 205 -13.67 -6.90 5.10
N PRO A 206 -14.67 -7.75 4.87
CA PRO A 206 -14.72 -8.53 3.65
C PRO A 206 -15.06 -7.64 2.44
N GLY A 207 -14.29 -7.84 1.37
CA GLY A 207 -14.42 -7.14 0.10
C GLY A 207 -15.09 -8.02 -0.96
N LYS A 208 -14.57 -7.96 -2.19
CA LYS A 208 -14.94 -8.92 -3.26
C LYS A 208 -14.53 -10.33 -2.79
N GLY A 209 -15.47 -11.27 -2.68
CA GLY A 209 -15.23 -12.63 -2.16
C GLY A 209 -15.60 -12.86 -0.69
N ALA A 210 -16.32 -11.93 -0.07
CA ALA A 210 -16.96 -12.11 1.23
C ALA A 210 -17.83 -13.37 1.27
N SER A 211 -17.71 -14.20 2.31
CA SER A 211 -18.65 -15.30 2.50
C SER A 211 -20.03 -14.77 2.88
N ARG A 212 -21.09 -15.50 2.49
CA ARG A 212 -22.48 -15.20 2.85
C ARG A 212 -22.65 -14.90 4.36
N LEU A 213 -22.00 -15.69 5.22
CA LEU A 213 -22.08 -15.53 6.67
C LEU A 213 -21.45 -14.20 7.15
N GLU A 214 -20.25 -13.87 6.66
CA GLU A 214 -19.57 -12.62 7.02
C GLU A 214 -20.39 -11.39 6.60
N MET A 215 -21.05 -11.47 5.44
CA MET A 215 -21.93 -10.43 4.93
C MET A 215 -23.17 -10.23 5.80
N ILE A 216 -23.76 -11.31 6.33
CA ILE A 216 -24.86 -11.25 7.31
C ILE A 216 -24.40 -10.57 8.59
N VAL A 217 -23.24 -10.96 9.12
CA VAL A 217 -22.67 -10.36 10.35
C VAL A 217 -22.43 -8.86 10.17
N CYS A 218 -21.93 -8.43 9.00
CA CYS A 218 -21.76 -7.01 8.68
C CYS A 218 -23.09 -6.24 8.70
N LEU A 219 -24.16 -6.78 8.11
CA LEU A 219 -25.49 -6.15 8.12
C LEU A 219 -26.08 -6.07 9.53
N GLN A 220 -25.95 -7.13 10.33
CA GLN A 220 -26.41 -7.15 11.71
C GLN A 220 -25.67 -6.13 12.57
N LYS A 221 -24.34 -6.06 12.44
CA LYS A 221 -23.50 -5.05 13.11
C LYS A 221 -23.91 -3.65 12.70
N LEU A 222 -24.10 -3.40 11.40
CA LEU A 222 -24.55 -2.11 10.89
C LEU A 222 -25.93 -1.72 11.44
N GLY A 223 -26.90 -2.63 11.44
CA GLY A 223 -28.22 -2.30 11.96
C GLY A 223 -28.28 -2.11 13.47
N LYS A 224 -27.40 -2.78 14.24
CA LYS A 224 -27.19 -2.47 15.67
C LYS A 224 -26.63 -1.05 15.86
N LEU A 225 -25.62 -0.67 15.06
CA LEU A 225 -25.03 0.68 15.10
C LEU A 225 -26.03 1.77 14.73
N LEU A 226 -26.87 1.51 13.72
CA LEU A 226 -27.90 2.43 13.25
C LEU A 226 -29.16 2.39 14.10
N GLY A 227 -29.34 1.39 14.96
CA GLY A 227 -30.60 1.09 15.66
C GLY A 227 -31.81 0.97 14.73
N ARG A 228 -31.60 0.65 13.45
CA ARG A 228 -32.64 0.44 12.43
C ARG A 228 -32.15 -0.51 11.36
N ARG A 229 -33.09 -0.96 10.52
CA ARG A 229 -32.77 -1.70 9.30
C ARG A 229 -31.81 -0.88 8.41
N PRO A 230 -30.66 -1.43 7.99
CA PRO A 230 -29.77 -0.78 7.04
C PRO A 230 -30.43 -0.56 5.67
N THR A 231 -30.03 0.51 5.00
CA THR A 231 -30.40 0.85 3.62
C THR A 231 -29.17 0.79 2.72
N GLN A 232 -29.37 0.77 1.40
CA GLN A 232 -28.27 0.73 0.43
C GLN A 232 -27.29 1.90 0.60
N LYS A 233 -27.80 3.10 0.92
CA LYS A 233 -26.97 4.29 1.15
C LYS A 233 -26.11 4.17 2.41
N ASP A 234 -26.55 3.41 3.41
CA ASP A 234 -25.78 3.25 4.64
C ASP A 234 -24.47 2.51 4.38
N LEU A 235 -24.42 1.52 3.46
CA LEU A 235 -23.19 0.77 3.20
C LEU A 235 -22.03 1.66 2.78
N ILE A 236 -22.30 2.76 2.07
CA ILE A 236 -21.28 3.69 1.57
C ILE A 236 -20.64 4.49 2.72
N LEU A 237 -21.35 4.69 3.82
CA LEU A 237 -20.91 5.51 4.95
C LEU A 237 -19.98 4.77 5.92
N TYR A 238 -19.81 3.46 5.75
CA TYR A 238 -19.05 2.64 6.68
C TYR A 238 -18.05 1.76 5.92
N ASP A 239 -16.76 2.05 6.09
CA ASP A 239 -15.64 1.38 5.37
C ASP A 239 -15.59 -0.14 5.55
N PHE A 240 -16.25 -0.64 6.58
CA PHE A 240 -16.31 -2.05 6.93
C PHE A 240 -17.37 -2.84 6.15
N MET A 241 -18.20 -2.16 5.35
CA MET A 241 -19.30 -2.77 4.63
C MET A 241 -18.87 -3.21 3.22
N PRO A 242 -19.22 -4.45 2.81
CA PRO A 242 -19.18 -4.82 1.40
C PRO A 242 -20.04 -3.89 0.55
N SER A 243 -19.72 -3.79 -0.75
CA SER A 243 -20.53 -2.99 -1.67
C SER A 243 -21.95 -3.56 -1.79
N CYS A 244 -22.93 -2.72 -2.13
CA CYS A 244 -24.29 -3.20 -2.42
C CYS A 244 -24.29 -4.25 -3.55
N SER A 245 -23.43 -4.09 -4.55
CA SER A 245 -23.29 -5.06 -5.66
C SER A 245 -22.81 -6.44 -5.16
N THR A 246 -21.95 -6.48 -4.15
CA THR A 246 -21.53 -7.74 -3.50
C THR A 246 -22.73 -8.44 -2.88
N TYR A 247 -23.59 -7.71 -2.16
CA TYR A 247 -24.82 -8.29 -1.58
C TYR A 247 -25.81 -8.78 -2.62
N ILE A 248 -25.96 -8.06 -3.74
CA ILE A 248 -26.83 -8.48 -4.82
C ILE A 248 -26.30 -9.76 -5.48
N SER A 249 -24.99 -9.85 -5.70
CA SER A 249 -24.36 -11.04 -6.31
C SER A 249 -24.51 -12.29 -5.44
N GLU A 250 -24.33 -12.16 -4.12
CA GLU A 250 -24.32 -13.32 -3.20
C GLU A 250 -25.73 -13.77 -2.79
N PHE A 251 -26.65 -12.82 -2.59
CA PHE A 251 -28.00 -13.09 -2.07
C PHE A 251 -29.10 -12.97 -3.14
N GLY A 252 -28.75 -12.66 -4.38
CA GLY A 252 -29.68 -12.35 -5.48
C GLY A 252 -30.33 -10.96 -5.37
N SER A 253 -30.55 -10.46 -4.15
CA SER A 253 -30.96 -9.08 -3.92
C SER A 253 -30.56 -8.56 -2.55
N PHE A 254 -30.44 -7.24 -2.41
CA PHE A 254 -30.20 -6.62 -1.11
C PHE A 254 -31.37 -6.83 -0.12
N LYS A 255 -32.59 -7.05 -0.65
CA LYS A 255 -33.76 -7.34 0.17
C LYS A 255 -33.64 -8.71 0.85
N GLU A 256 -33.22 -9.74 0.11
CA GLU A 256 -33.00 -11.08 0.65
C GLU A 256 -31.82 -11.08 1.63
N ALA A 257 -30.72 -10.38 1.33
CA ALA A 257 -29.61 -10.21 2.28
C ALA A 257 -30.08 -9.65 3.63
N LEU A 258 -30.94 -8.62 3.61
CA LEU A 258 -31.50 -8.04 4.82
C LEU A 258 -32.47 -8.99 5.54
N LYS A 259 -33.25 -9.77 4.79
CA LYS A 259 -34.17 -10.77 5.35
C LYS A 259 -33.39 -11.87 6.08
N GLU A 260 -32.36 -12.42 5.46
CA GLU A 260 -31.44 -13.40 6.08
C GLU A 260 -30.68 -12.81 7.27
N SER A 261 -30.41 -11.51 7.24
CA SER A 261 -29.81 -10.79 8.37
C SER A 261 -30.78 -10.48 9.52
N GLY A 262 -32.03 -10.97 9.46
CA GLY A 262 -33.03 -10.82 10.52
C GLY A 262 -33.90 -9.56 10.42
N TYR A 263 -33.83 -8.81 9.31
CA TYR A 263 -34.60 -7.57 9.12
C TYR A 263 -35.93 -7.78 8.38
N SER A 264 -36.62 -8.91 8.53
CA SER A 264 -37.77 -9.31 7.70
C SER A 264 -39.07 -8.49 7.86
N LYS A 265 -39.23 -7.65 8.90
CA LYS A 265 -40.49 -6.93 9.20
C LYS A 265 -40.50 -5.46 8.78
N ILE A 266 -41.70 -4.94 8.50
CA ILE A 266 -42.01 -3.52 8.26
C ILE A 266 -41.66 -2.70 9.51
N ASN A 267 -41.05 -1.53 9.26
CA ASN A 267 -40.41 -0.63 10.22
C ASN A 267 -41.27 -0.28 11.44
N VAL A 268 -40.90 -0.80 12.62
CA VAL A 268 -41.13 -0.05 13.87
C VAL A 268 -39.86 0.79 14.08
N LEU A 269 -39.94 2.09 13.78
CA LEU A 269 -38.84 3.01 14.07
C LEU A 269 -38.82 3.23 15.58
N LYS A 270 -38.00 2.46 16.28
CA LYS A 270 -37.88 2.49 17.74
C LYS A 270 -36.42 2.67 18.12
N THR A 271 -36.14 3.55 19.08
CA THR A 271 -34.80 3.64 19.66
C THR A 271 -34.49 2.43 20.55
N LYS A 272 -33.24 2.31 21.02
CA LYS A 272 -32.84 1.27 21.98
C LYS A 272 -33.60 1.38 23.30
N ASN A 273 -33.93 2.60 23.74
CA ASN A 273 -34.70 2.83 24.97
C ASN A 273 -36.21 2.73 24.75
N GLY A 274 -36.64 2.42 23.53
CA GLY A 274 -38.03 2.11 23.23
C GLY A 274 -38.88 3.29 22.75
N VAL A 275 -38.29 4.44 22.42
CA VAL A 275 -39.02 5.58 21.88
C VAL A 275 -39.47 5.29 20.45
N LYS A 276 -40.78 5.32 20.18
CA LYS A 276 -41.34 5.17 18.84
C LYS A 276 -41.27 6.49 18.07
N CYS A 277 -40.77 6.45 16.85
CA CYS A 277 -40.62 7.58 15.94
C CYS A 277 -41.48 7.39 14.68
N ARG A 278 -41.88 8.46 14.02
CA ARG A 278 -42.70 8.45 12.80
C ARG A 278 -41.88 8.64 11.52
N SER A 279 -40.62 9.06 11.65
CA SER A 279 -39.71 9.23 10.53
C SER A 279 -38.31 8.75 10.86
N THR A 280 -37.52 8.45 9.82
CA THR A 280 -36.10 8.08 9.97
C THR A 280 -35.27 9.23 10.52
N TYR A 281 -35.72 10.48 10.31
CA TYR A 281 -35.10 11.69 10.88
C TYR A 281 -35.32 11.77 12.38
N GLU A 282 -36.56 11.60 12.84
CA GLU A 282 -36.89 11.52 14.26
C GLU A 282 -36.09 10.39 14.93
N LEU A 283 -36.00 9.21 14.30
CA LEU A 283 -35.24 8.10 14.87
C LEU A 283 -33.76 8.45 15.03
N LYS A 284 -33.15 9.02 13.98
CA LYS A 284 -31.73 9.41 14.02
C LYS A 284 -31.47 10.50 15.06
N PHE A 285 -32.37 11.46 15.19
CA PHE A 285 -32.28 12.53 16.18
C PHE A 285 -32.45 11.99 17.61
N ALA A 286 -33.47 11.15 17.85
CA ALA A 286 -33.70 10.50 19.14
C ALA A 286 -32.50 9.63 19.57
N GLN A 287 -31.90 8.87 18.66
CA GLN A 287 -30.69 8.09 18.93
C GLN A 287 -29.48 8.97 19.28
N MET A 288 -29.36 10.13 18.63
CA MET A 288 -28.34 11.11 18.98
C MET A 288 -28.57 11.63 20.40
N LEU A 289 -29.80 12.04 20.75
CA LEU A 289 -30.14 12.48 22.11
C LEU A 289 -29.81 11.41 23.16
N GLU A 290 -30.21 10.16 22.93
CA GLU A 290 -29.90 9.03 23.83
C GLU A 290 -28.41 8.72 23.93
N ARG A 291 -27.63 8.96 22.87
CA ARG A 291 -26.18 8.74 22.86
C ARG A 291 -25.46 9.78 23.72
N TYR A 292 -25.95 11.01 23.72
CA TYR A 292 -25.39 12.13 24.48
C TYR A 292 -26.10 12.35 25.83
N ASN A 293 -26.92 11.39 26.28
CA ASN A 293 -27.67 11.43 27.53
C ASN A 293 -28.52 12.70 27.70
N ILE A 294 -29.10 13.22 26.61
CA ILE A 294 -30.06 14.32 26.68
C ILE A 294 -31.44 13.73 26.98
N ASN A 295 -32.08 14.22 28.04
CA ASN A 295 -33.44 13.84 28.38
C ASN A 295 -34.44 14.51 27.43
N PHE A 296 -35.40 13.74 26.92
CA PHE A 296 -36.42 14.25 26.03
C PHE A 296 -37.75 13.49 26.12
N GLU A 297 -38.81 14.16 25.69
CA GLU A 297 -40.13 13.59 25.40
C GLU A 297 -40.47 13.82 23.93
N ASN A 298 -41.29 12.96 23.33
CA ASN A 298 -41.81 13.15 21.97
C ASN A 298 -43.34 13.30 21.97
N GLU A 299 -43.88 13.83 20.88
CA GLU A 299 -45.33 13.92 20.65
C GLU A 299 -46.09 14.83 21.64
N MET A 300 -45.42 15.80 22.28
CA MET A 300 -46.07 16.77 23.17
C MET A 300 -46.98 17.71 22.37
N LEU A 301 -48.24 17.87 22.81
CA LEU A 301 -49.21 18.72 22.13
C LEU A 301 -48.89 20.22 22.32
N TYR A 302 -49.05 21.02 21.27
CA TYR A 302 -48.93 22.48 21.35
C TYR A 302 -49.93 23.09 22.34
N SER A 303 -51.11 22.49 22.48
CA SER A 303 -52.16 22.97 23.38
C SER A 303 -51.80 22.87 24.87
N THR A 304 -50.71 22.18 25.24
CA THR A 304 -50.24 22.17 26.64
C THR A 304 -49.54 23.45 27.05
N ILE A 305 -49.06 24.24 26.09
CA ILE A 305 -48.31 25.48 26.34
C ILE A 305 -48.92 26.71 25.65
N ILE A 306 -49.74 26.52 24.61
CA ILE A 306 -50.40 27.61 23.89
C ILE A 306 -51.88 27.66 24.30
N PRO A 307 -52.32 28.69 25.05
CA PRO A 307 -53.70 28.85 25.46
C PRO A 307 -54.67 28.92 24.28
N ASN A 308 -55.84 28.27 24.40
CA ASN A 308 -56.91 28.26 23.41
C ASN A 308 -56.53 27.72 22.02
N PHE A 309 -55.42 26.98 21.91
CA PHE A 309 -55.00 26.39 20.64
C PHE A 309 -55.83 25.15 20.26
N LYS A 310 -56.64 25.26 19.19
CA LYS A 310 -57.62 24.22 18.81
C LYS A 310 -57.05 23.07 17.96
N ARG A 311 -55.88 23.23 17.31
CA ARG A 311 -55.32 22.19 16.43
C ARG A 311 -54.53 21.16 17.23
N LYS A 312 -54.52 19.91 16.76
CA LYS A 312 -53.74 18.80 17.36
C LYS A 312 -52.29 18.78 16.88
N TYR A 313 -51.60 19.92 16.92
CA TYR A 313 -50.18 19.96 16.61
C TYR A 313 -49.38 19.38 17.76
N ARG A 314 -48.29 18.71 17.41
CA ARG A 314 -47.34 18.13 18.36
C ARG A 314 -45.95 18.58 17.96
N PHE A 315 -45.15 18.89 18.97
CA PHE A 315 -43.71 19.02 18.81
C PHE A 315 -43.13 17.64 18.59
N ASP A 316 -42.11 17.56 17.74
CA ASP A 316 -41.44 16.29 17.48
C ASP A 316 -40.65 15.86 18.71
N PHE A 317 -39.96 16.81 19.36
CA PHE A 317 -39.24 16.59 20.62
C PHE A 317 -39.36 17.77 21.58
N VAL A 318 -39.30 17.47 22.87
CA VAL A 318 -39.13 18.43 23.96
C VAL A 318 -37.93 17.98 24.78
N LEU A 319 -36.90 18.82 24.83
CA LEU A 319 -35.64 18.57 25.53
C LEU A 319 -35.69 19.20 26.92
N PHE A 320 -35.08 18.54 27.90
CA PHE A 320 -34.93 19.03 29.26
C PHE A 320 -33.45 19.37 29.51
N ILE A 321 -33.12 20.65 29.45
CA ILE A 321 -31.75 21.17 29.57
C ILE A 321 -31.71 22.16 30.72
N ASP A 322 -30.89 21.91 31.75
CA ASP A 322 -30.67 22.81 32.89
C ASP A 322 -31.97 23.34 33.54
N GLY A 323 -32.99 22.47 33.65
CA GLY A 323 -34.30 22.81 34.23
C GLY A 323 -35.27 23.53 33.29
N GLN A 324 -34.86 23.83 32.05
CA GLN A 324 -35.69 24.46 31.03
C GLN A 324 -36.15 23.46 29.96
N LYS A 325 -37.36 23.71 29.42
CA LYS A 325 -37.91 22.95 28.29
C LYS A 325 -37.58 23.66 26.98
N ILE A 326 -36.91 22.95 26.07
CA ILE A 326 -36.62 23.43 24.72
C ILE A 326 -37.38 22.58 23.73
N TYR A 327 -38.12 23.21 22.81
CA TYR A 327 -39.02 22.54 21.89
C TYR A 327 -38.33 22.39 20.53
N VAL A 328 -38.51 21.25 19.87
CA VAL A 328 -37.85 20.94 18.59
C VAL A 328 -38.87 20.50 17.55
N GLU A 329 -38.74 21.04 16.34
CA GLU A 329 -39.47 20.63 15.15
C GLU A 329 -38.50 20.18 14.05
N LEU A 330 -38.79 19.06 13.41
CA LEU A 330 -38.04 18.47 12.31
C LEU A 330 -38.79 18.69 10.99
N PHE A 331 -38.40 19.73 10.25
CA PHE A 331 -38.99 20.07 8.96
C PHE A 331 -38.32 19.31 7.81
N GLY A 332 -39.00 18.30 7.28
CA GLY A 332 -38.44 17.33 6.34
C GLY A 332 -38.94 17.41 4.90
N ILE A 333 -39.84 18.33 4.55
CA ILE A 333 -40.41 18.44 3.21
C ILE A 333 -40.14 19.85 2.66
N GLU A 334 -39.47 19.92 1.51
CA GLU A 334 -39.23 21.16 0.76
C GLU A 334 -40.08 21.18 -0.53
N GLY A 335 -40.40 22.37 -1.04
CA GLY A 335 -41.12 22.54 -2.31
C GLY A 335 -42.63 22.30 -2.27
N ASN A 336 -43.23 22.07 -1.09
CA ASN A 336 -44.68 21.92 -0.93
C ASN A 336 -45.30 23.17 -0.26
N LEU A 337 -46.06 23.96 -1.02
CA LEU A 337 -46.66 25.22 -0.55
C LEU A 337 -47.55 25.06 0.70
N LYS A 338 -48.35 23.98 0.78
CA LYS A 338 -49.23 23.72 1.93
C LYS A 338 -48.44 23.34 3.17
N TYR A 339 -47.34 22.60 3.00
CA TYR A 339 -46.43 22.25 4.08
C TYR A 339 -45.68 23.48 4.60
N GLU A 340 -45.12 24.30 3.70
CA GLU A 340 -44.43 25.55 4.07
C GLU A 340 -45.34 26.50 4.84
N LYS A 341 -46.61 26.65 4.43
CA LYS A 341 -47.59 27.45 5.17
C LYS A 341 -47.78 26.94 6.61
N ARG A 342 -47.85 25.62 6.82
CA ARG A 342 -47.98 25.00 8.15
C ARG A 342 -46.72 25.15 9.00
N LYS A 343 -45.55 24.98 8.39
CA LYS A 343 -44.26 25.22 9.04
C LYS A 343 -44.16 26.66 9.52
N GLN A 344 -44.47 27.63 8.67
CA GLN A 344 -44.44 29.04 9.06
C GLN A 344 -45.46 29.36 10.15
N GLU A 345 -46.66 28.76 10.11
CA GLU A 345 -47.66 28.87 11.17
C GLU A 345 -47.12 28.38 12.52
N LYS A 346 -46.47 27.20 12.56
CA LYS A 346 -45.86 26.65 13.78
C LYS A 346 -44.76 27.57 14.35
N ILE A 347 -43.87 28.06 13.48
CA ILE A 347 -42.79 28.97 13.88
C ILE A 347 -43.36 30.28 14.44
N ASN A 348 -44.35 30.87 13.77
CA ASN A 348 -44.99 32.11 14.20
C ASN A 348 -45.74 31.94 15.53
N LEU A 349 -46.39 30.79 15.75
CA LEU A 349 -47.02 30.45 17.02
C LEU A 349 -45.99 30.42 18.15
N CYS A 350 -44.86 29.73 17.95
CA CYS A 350 -43.82 29.65 18.98
C CYS A 350 -43.26 31.03 19.31
N ARG A 351 -42.99 31.87 18.29
CA ARG A 351 -42.54 33.26 18.51
C ARG A 351 -43.56 34.09 19.28
N LYS A 352 -44.85 34.00 18.93
CA LYS A 352 -45.92 34.79 19.58
C LYS A 352 -46.04 34.49 21.08
N TYR A 353 -45.80 33.24 21.48
CA TYR A 353 -45.93 32.79 22.86
C TYR A 353 -44.57 32.59 23.56
N ASN A 354 -43.49 33.15 23.00
CA ASN A 354 -42.13 33.04 23.54
C ASN A 354 -41.70 31.60 23.87
N VAL A 355 -42.09 30.65 23.02
CA VAL A 355 -41.70 29.25 23.15
C VAL A 355 -40.30 29.07 22.56
N PRO A 356 -39.30 28.56 23.32
CA PRO A 356 -37.95 28.34 22.84
C PRO A 356 -37.89 27.19 21.84
N LEU A 357 -38.07 27.51 20.56
CA LEU A 357 -38.14 26.57 19.45
C LEU A 357 -36.80 26.44 18.72
N ILE A 358 -36.37 25.20 18.47
CA ILE A 358 -35.31 24.84 17.53
C ILE A 358 -35.94 24.17 16.30
N ASP A 359 -35.81 24.81 15.14
CA ASP A 359 -36.30 24.30 13.85
C ASP A 359 -35.20 23.60 13.05
N LEU A 360 -35.17 22.27 13.03
CA LEU A 360 -34.18 21.51 12.26
C LEU A 360 -34.72 21.10 10.90
N TYR A 361 -33.84 21.10 9.90
CA TYR A 361 -34.18 20.75 8.53
C TYR A 361 -33.56 19.43 8.10
N GLN A 362 -34.00 18.90 6.95
CA GLN A 362 -33.41 17.69 6.38
C GLN A 362 -31.88 17.81 6.27
N LYS A 363 -31.34 18.93 5.75
CA LYS A 363 -29.89 19.18 5.66
C LYS A 363 -29.14 19.21 6.99
N ASP A 364 -29.85 19.44 8.09
CA ASP A 364 -29.26 19.48 9.43
C ASP A 364 -29.01 18.08 10.00
N ILE A 365 -29.68 17.07 9.45
CA ILE A 365 -29.68 15.69 9.95
C ILE A 365 -29.21 14.69 8.88
N TYR A 366 -29.70 14.84 7.66
CA TYR A 366 -29.39 13.99 6.51
C TYR A 366 -27.90 14.11 6.19
N SER A 367 -27.23 12.96 6.11
CA SER A 367 -25.78 12.84 5.85
C SER A 367 -24.83 13.33 6.96
N LYS A 368 -25.30 13.83 8.11
CA LYS A 368 -24.44 14.19 9.25
C LYS A 368 -24.23 13.04 10.23
N SER A 369 -23.04 12.92 10.81
CA SER A 369 -22.76 12.01 11.93
C SER A 369 -23.47 12.48 13.21
N PHE A 370 -23.59 11.61 14.22
CA PHE A 370 -24.17 11.99 15.51
C PHE A 370 -23.42 13.15 16.17
N LYS A 371 -22.09 13.21 16.03
CA LYS A 371 -21.27 14.29 16.58
C LYS A 371 -21.59 15.64 15.95
N GLU A 372 -21.76 15.68 14.62
CA GLU A 372 -22.11 16.90 13.91
C GLU A 372 -23.53 17.38 14.24
N ILE A 373 -24.49 16.45 14.35
CA ILE A 373 -25.86 16.80 14.76
C ILE A 373 -25.88 17.36 16.18
N TYR A 374 -25.16 16.72 17.11
CA TYR A 374 -25.05 17.19 18.49
C TYR A 374 -24.40 18.57 18.59
N GLY A 375 -23.30 18.81 17.87
CA GLY A 375 -22.64 20.11 17.82
C GLY A 375 -23.60 21.22 17.36
N LEU A 376 -24.33 20.99 16.27
CA LEU A 376 -25.34 21.93 15.77
C LEU A 376 -26.46 22.18 16.78
N LEU A 377 -26.96 21.12 17.44
CA LEU A 377 -27.99 21.25 18.46
C LEU A 377 -27.49 22.11 19.63
N PHE A 378 -26.29 21.85 20.12
CA PHE A 378 -25.69 22.56 21.25
C PHE A 378 -25.47 24.05 20.94
N GLU A 379 -25.00 24.39 19.74
CA GLU A 379 -24.90 25.79 19.27
C GLU A 379 -26.25 26.51 19.33
N ARG A 380 -27.33 25.85 18.87
CA ARG A 380 -28.67 26.43 18.88
C ARG A 380 -29.26 26.56 20.29
N ILE A 381 -29.02 25.57 21.15
CA ILE A 381 -29.40 25.64 22.57
C ILE A 381 -28.72 26.85 23.24
N ASN A 382 -27.41 26.99 23.06
CA ASN A 382 -26.66 28.11 23.67
C ASN A 382 -27.15 29.48 23.19
N LYS A 383 -27.57 29.58 21.92
CA LYS A 383 -28.15 30.81 21.39
C LYS A 383 -29.48 31.14 22.08
N ILE A 384 -30.37 30.15 22.24
CA ILE A 384 -31.66 30.34 22.93
C ILE A 384 -31.46 30.70 24.40
N VAL A 385 -30.56 29.99 25.11
CA VAL A 385 -30.31 30.27 26.54
C VAL A 385 -29.78 31.69 26.75
N LYS A 386 -28.93 32.20 25.85
CA LYS A 386 -28.44 33.60 25.87
C LYS A 386 -29.50 34.65 25.55
N GLU A 387 -30.56 34.29 24.83
CA GLU A 387 -31.66 35.21 24.48
C GLU A 387 -32.72 35.29 25.61
N VAL A 388 -32.72 34.32 26.52
CA VAL A 388 -33.68 34.20 27.64
C VAL A 388 -33.09 34.63 28.99
N ALA A 389 -31.76 34.60 29.14
CA ALA A 389 -31.02 35.18 30.26
C ALA A 389 -30.79 36.68 30.06
#